data_AF-A0A1Y5RVL7-F1
#
_entry.id   AF-A0A1Y5RVL7-F1
#
_cell.length_a   1.000
_cell.length_b   1.000
_cell.length_c   1.000
_cell.angle_alpha   90.00
_cell.angle_beta   90.00
_cell.angle_gamma   90.00
#
_symmetry.space_group_name_H-M   'P 1'
#
loop_
_entity.id
_entity.type
_entity.pdbx_description
1 polymer ?
#
loop_
_entity_poly.entity_id
_entity_poly.type
_entity_poly.pdbx_seq_one_letter_code
_entity_poly.pdbx_strand_id
1 'polypeptide(L)'
;MANPYAGEVALTLDGKRYVLKLTLGALAELEAGLETDTLVAMVERYEVGNFSTSDVLRLVVAGLRGGGWNGGYDDILTAEISGGPLEAARVGAALIARAFTVPG
;
A
#
# COMPACT_ATOMS: atom_id res chain seq x y z
N MET A 1 10.43 9.02 -11.33
CA MET A 1 10.07 10.09 -10.38
C MET A 1 8.57 9.95 -10.15
N ALA A 2 8.09 9.83 -8.90
CA ALA A 2 6.66 9.60 -8.62
C ALA A 2 5.88 10.93 -8.76
N ASN A 3 4.77 10.93 -9.48
CA ASN A 3 3.93 12.12 -9.64
C ASN A 3 2.90 12.21 -8.49
N PRO A 4 3.03 13.18 -7.55
CA PRO A 4 2.15 13.29 -6.40
C PRO A 4 0.69 13.60 -6.79
N TYR A 5 0.44 14.20 -7.95
CA TYR A 5 -0.91 14.46 -8.47
C TYR A 5 -1.59 13.21 -9.05
N ALA A 6 -0.81 12.16 -9.32
CA ALA A 6 -1.30 10.88 -9.86
C ALA A 6 -1.59 9.84 -8.77
N GLY A 7 -1.44 10.22 -7.49
CA GLY A 7 -1.61 9.34 -6.33
C GLY A 7 -0.45 8.37 -6.10
N GLU A 8 0.73 8.63 -6.65
CA GLU A 8 1.88 7.71 -6.64
C GLU A 8 2.80 7.91 -5.44
N VAL A 9 3.01 6.88 -4.62
CA VAL A 9 4.01 6.85 -3.54
C VAL A 9 5.24 6.05 -4.03
N ALA A 10 6.39 6.19 -3.38
CA ALA A 10 7.56 5.37 -3.70
C ALA A 10 8.06 4.63 -2.46
N LEU A 11 8.55 3.42 -2.67
CA LEU A 11 9.16 2.56 -1.66
C LEU A 11 10.41 1.93 -2.25
N THR A 12 11.41 1.64 -1.43
CA THR A 12 12.58 0.86 -1.85
C THR A 12 12.51 -0.53 -1.23
N LEU A 13 12.54 -1.55 -2.08
CA LEU A 13 12.56 -2.97 -1.74
C LEU A 13 13.85 -3.58 -2.27
N ASP A 14 14.63 -4.24 -1.43
CA ASP A 14 15.90 -4.89 -1.78
C ASP A 14 16.84 -3.96 -2.56
N GLY A 15 16.92 -2.70 -2.11
CA GLY A 15 17.73 -1.66 -2.76
C GLY A 15 17.16 -1.13 -4.08
N LYS A 16 16.05 -1.68 -4.59
CA LYS A 16 15.38 -1.22 -5.81
C LYS A 16 14.16 -0.36 -5.49
N ARG A 17 14.09 0.81 -6.12
CA ARG A 17 12.97 1.73 -5.98
C ARG A 17 11.78 1.29 -6.83
N TYR A 18 10.61 1.23 -6.22
CA TYR A 18 9.31 0.99 -6.85
C TYR A 18 8.39 2.19 -6.68
N VAL A 19 7.46 2.32 -7.62
CA VAL A 19 6.33 3.26 -7.52
C VAL A 19 5.11 2.44 -7.11
N LEU A 20 4.32 3.00 -6.19
CA LEU A 20 3.12 2.39 -5.65
C LEU A 20 1.93 3.30 -5.96
N LYS A 21 0.80 2.70 -6.31
CA LYS A 21 -0.44 3.41 -6.60
C LYS A 21 -1.63 2.51 -6.29
N LEU A 22 -2.63 3.04 -5.58
CA LEU A 22 -3.90 2.34 -5.39
C LEU A 22 -4.82 2.63 -6.58
N THR A 23 -4.78 1.77 -7.59
CA THR A 23 -5.75 1.79 -8.69
C THR A 23 -7.04 1.10 -8.26
N LEU A 24 -8.16 1.31 -8.96
CA LEU A 24 -9.41 0.58 -8.67
C LEU A 24 -9.22 -0.94 -8.73
N GLY A 25 -8.40 -1.44 -9.67
CA GLY A 25 -8.06 -2.85 -9.74
C GLY A 25 -7.28 -3.33 -8.51
N ALA A 26 -6.28 -2.55 -8.05
CA ALA A 26 -5.52 -2.88 -6.85
C ALA A 26 -6.39 -2.85 -5.58
N LEU A 27 -7.35 -1.92 -5.49
CA LEU A 27 -8.31 -1.86 -4.39
C LEU A 27 -9.26 -3.06 -4.40
N ALA A 28 -9.73 -3.48 -5.59
CA ALA A 28 -10.56 -4.67 -5.73
C ALA A 28 -9.82 -5.97 -5.34
N GLU A 29 -8.56 -6.11 -5.76
CA GLU A 29 -7.71 -7.23 -5.33
C GLU A 29 -7.45 -7.22 -3.82
N LEU A 30 -7.21 -6.03 -3.25
CA LEU A 30 -7.01 -5.87 -1.81
C LEU A 30 -8.25 -6.30 -1.04
N GLU A 31 -9.44 -5.81 -1.43
CA GLU A 31 -10.72 -6.14 -0.80
C GLU A 31 -11.05 -7.62 -0.93
N ALA A 32 -10.80 -8.24 -2.09
CA ALA A 32 -10.97 -9.68 -2.27
C ALA A 32 -10.08 -10.52 -1.35
N GLY A 33 -8.95 -9.97 -0.89
CA GLY A 33 -8.07 -10.61 0.09
C GLY A 33 -8.49 -10.39 1.55
N LEU A 34 -9.43 -9.49 1.84
CA LEU A 34 -9.94 -9.24 3.19
C LEU A 34 -11.06 -10.25 3.47
N GLU A 35 -10.73 -11.31 4.20
CA GLU A 35 -11.61 -12.48 4.36
C GLU A 35 -12.96 -12.14 5.03
N THR A 36 -12.94 -11.40 6.14
CA THR A 36 -14.14 -11.08 6.94
C THR A 36 -14.34 -9.59 7.14
N ASP A 37 -13.61 -8.77 6.39
CA ASP A 37 -13.46 -7.34 6.66
C ASP A 37 -13.61 -6.51 5.39
N THR A 38 -13.90 -5.23 5.56
CA THR A 38 -14.08 -4.31 4.43
C THR A 38 -12.86 -3.43 4.23
N LEU A 39 -12.65 -2.96 3.01
CA LEU A 39 -11.61 -1.98 2.71
C LEU A 39 -11.76 -0.72 3.59
N VAL A 40 -13.00 -0.29 3.84
CA VAL A 40 -13.32 0.86 4.69
C VAL A 40 -12.86 0.64 6.13
N ALA A 41 -13.22 -0.49 6.74
CA ALA A 41 -12.82 -0.80 8.11
C ALA A 41 -11.29 -0.96 8.28
N MET A 42 -10.59 -1.46 7.25
CA MET A 42 -9.13 -1.48 7.22
C MET A 42 -8.56 -0.05 7.19
N VAL A 43 -9.12 0.85 6.38
CA VAL A 43 -8.73 2.26 6.33
C VAL A 43 -8.97 2.96 7.67
N GLU A 44 -10.13 2.76 8.30
CA GLU A 44 -10.45 3.34 9.62
C GLU A 44 -9.44 2.91 10.69
N ARG A 45 -9.06 1.62 10.73
CA ARG A 45 -7.99 1.14 11.62
C ARG A 45 -6.67 1.82 11.35
N TYR A 46 -6.37 2.07 10.07
CA TYR A 46 -5.14 2.73 9.67
C TYR A 46 -5.06 4.16 10.20
N GLU A 47 -6.15 4.93 10.06
CA GLU A 47 -6.23 6.33 10.50
C GLU A 47 -6.07 6.49 12.01
N VAL A 48 -6.61 5.56 12.80
CA VAL A 48 -6.46 5.58 14.27
C VAL A 48 -5.18 4.91 14.77
N GLY A 49 -4.33 4.42 13.87
CA GLY A 49 -3.08 3.74 14.23
C GLY A 49 -3.24 2.33 14.81
N ASN A 50 -4.42 1.72 14.64
CA ASN A 50 -4.74 0.36 15.13
C ASN A 50 -4.61 -0.70 14.01
N PHE A 51 -3.69 -0.48 13.07
CA PHE A 51 -3.43 -1.38 11.96
C PHE A 51 -2.47 -2.51 12.38
N SER A 52 -2.68 -3.69 11.81
CA SER A 52 -1.77 -4.82 11.95
C SER A 52 -0.62 -4.75 10.93
N THR A 53 0.45 -5.53 11.16
CA THR A 53 1.50 -5.71 10.14
C THR A 53 0.93 -6.29 8.83
N SER A 54 -0.06 -7.18 8.93
CA SER A 54 -0.76 -7.73 7.74
C SER A 54 -1.47 -6.63 6.95
N ASP A 55 -2.16 -5.70 7.62
CA ASP A 55 -2.82 -4.57 6.94
C ASP A 55 -1.79 -3.72 6.16
N VAL A 56 -0.65 -3.43 6.79
CA VAL A 56 0.45 -2.67 6.15
C VAL A 56 0.99 -3.41 4.93
N LEU A 57 1.30 -4.71 5.06
CA LEU A 57 1.87 -5.48 3.97
C LEU A 57 0.88 -5.63 2.81
N ARG A 58 -0.40 -5.87 3.08
CA ARG A 58 -1.46 -5.97 2.07
C ARG A 58 -1.62 -4.66 1.29
N LEU A 59 -1.62 -3.51 1.98
CA LEU A 59 -1.63 -2.19 1.35
C LEU A 59 -0.40 -1.95 0.47
N VAL A 60 0.79 -2.33 0.95
CA VAL A 60 2.03 -2.20 0.18
C VAL A 60 1.98 -3.07 -1.07
N VAL A 61 1.55 -4.33 -0.97
CA VAL A 61 1.40 -5.25 -2.12
C VAL A 61 0.40 -4.69 -3.13
N ALA A 62 -0.77 -4.24 -2.68
CA ALA A 62 -1.77 -3.61 -3.55
C ALA A 62 -1.20 -2.37 -4.25
N GLY A 63 -0.51 -1.51 -3.50
CA GLY A 63 0.15 -0.33 -4.05
C GLY A 63 1.20 -0.68 -5.11
N LEU A 64 2.07 -1.65 -4.84
CA LEU A 64 3.10 -2.11 -5.79
C LEU A 64 2.48 -2.64 -7.08
N ARG A 65 1.42 -3.46 -6.96
CA ARG A 65 0.71 -4.03 -8.12
C ARG A 65 0.05 -2.95 -8.96
N GLY A 66 -0.59 -1.98 -8.34
CA GLY A 66 -1.12 -0.81 -9.05
C GLY A 66 -0.04 0.10 -9.66
N GLY A 67 1.21 0.00 -9.19
CA GLY A 67 2.39 0.61 -9.79
C GLY A 67 3.09 -0.23 -10.87
N GLY A 68 2.56 -1.40 -11.21
CA GLY A 68 3.07 -2.29 -12.27
C GLY A 68 4.04 -3.38 -11.80
N TRP A 69 4.14 -3.62 -10.49
CA TRP A 69 4.90 -4.76 -9.96
C TRP A 69 4.09 -6.06 -10.06
N ASN A 70 4.72 -7.17 -10.44
CA ASN A 70 4.05 -8.45 -10.71
C ASN A 70 4.21 -9.50 -9.59
N GLY A 71 4.70 -9.09 -8.41
CA GLY A 71 4.86 -10.00 -7.26
C GLY A 71 3.60 -10.16 -6.41
N GLY A 72 3.73 -10.98 -5.38
CA GLY A 72 2.69 -11.32 -4.42
C GLY A 72 3.06 -11.00 -2.97
N TYR A 73 2.15 -11.38 -2.07
CA TYR A 73 2.35 -11.19 -0.64
C TYR A 73 3.59 -11.92 -0.11
N ASP A 74 3.84 -13.14 -0.60
CA ASP A 74 4.99 -13.96 -0.18
C ASP A 74 6.33 -13.33 -0.57
N ASP A 75 6.41 -12.64 -1.71
CA ASP A 75 7.64 -11.95 -2.13
C ASP A 75 7.99 -10.82 -1.15
N ILE A 76 6.98 -10.15 -0.59
CA ILE A 76 7.15 -9.07 0.40
C ILE A 76 7.60 -9.61 1.76
N LEU A 77 7.17 -10.81 2.16
CA LEU A 77 7.57 -11.40 3.45
C LEU A 77 9.08 -11.63 3.55
N THR A 78 9.76 -11.82 2.42
CA THR A 78 11.20 -12.02 2.35
C THR A 78 11.98 -10.78 1.92
N ALA A 79 11.29 -9.71 1.51
CA ALA A 79 11.92 -8.50 0.99
C ALA A 79 12.38 -7.54 2.11
N GLU A 80 13.49 -6.84 1.87
CA GLU A 80 13.96 -5.77 2.74
C GLU A 80 13.35 -4.42 2.32
N ILE A 81 12.51 -3.86 3.19
CA ILE A 81 12.01 -2.50 3.04
C ILE A 81 13.03 -1.52 3.60
N SER A 82 13.59 -0.64 2.76
CA SER A 82 14.46 0.44 3.25
C SER A 82 13.69 1.37 4.19
N GLY A 83 14.24 1.63 5.38
CA GLY A 83 13.53 2.38 6.44
C GLY A 83 12.66 1.51 7.34
N GLY A 84 12.56 0.20 7.06
CA GLY A 84 11.94 -0.80 7.91
C GLY A 84 10.41 -0.66 8.04
N PRO A 85 9.81 -1.29 9.07
CA PRO A 85 8.35 -1.35 9.24
C PRO A 85 7.67 0.03 9.36
N LEU A 86 8.36 1.03 9.91
CA LEU A 86 7.82 2.38 10.04
C LEU A 86 7.67 3.07 8.69
N GLU A 87 8.61 2.85 7.77
CA GLU A 87 8.50 3.38 6.41
C GLU A 87 7.39 2.68 5.63
N ALA A 88 7.23 1.37 5.79
CA ALA A 88 6.10 0.63 5.23
C ALA A 88 4.76 1.22 5.71
N ALA A 89 4.65 1.48 7.02
CA ALA A 89 3.46 2.10 7.60
C ALA A 89 3.23 3.53 7.09
N ARG A 90 4.29 4.33 6.92
CA ARG A 90 4.18 5.68 6.33
C ARG A 90 3.69 5.63 4.89
N VAL A 91 4.22 4.70 4.09
CA VAL A 91 3.84 4.53 2.69
C VAL A 91 2.39 4.06 2.56
N GLY A 92 1.94 3.13 3.40
CA GLY A 92 0.53 2.72 3.43
C GLY A 92 -0.43 3.88 3.75
N ALA A 93 -0.11 4.72 4.76
CA ALA A 93 -0.90 5.92 5.06
C ALA A 93 -0.95 6.88 3.87
N ALA A 94 0.21 7.13 3.24
CA ALA A 94 0.30 8.01 2.10
C ALA A 94 -0.51 7.49 0.89
N LEU A 95 -0.56 6.17 0.68
CA LEU A 95 -1.36 5.54 -0.36
C LEU A 95 -2.86 5.75 -0.12
N ILE A 96 -3.35 5.49 1.10
CA ILE A 96 -4.75 5.72 1.49
C ILE A 96 -5.10 7.19 1.28
N ALA A 97 -4.32 8.10 1.87
CA ALA A 97 -4.58 9.54 1.76
C ALA A 97 -4.69 9.99 0.29
N ARG A 98 -3.82 9.47 -0.58
CA ARG A 98 -3.81 9.84 -2.00
C ARG A 98 -4.90 9.18 -2.84
N ALA A 99 -5.38 8.01 -2.45
CA ALA A 99 -6.45 7.30 -3.15
C ALA A 99 -7.83 7.90 -2.88
N PHE A 100 -8.04 8.41 -1.66
CA PHE A 100 -9.35 8.87 -1.19
C PHE A 100 -9.48 10.38 -1.04
N THR A 101 -8.39 11.16 -1.20
CA THR A 101 -8.50 12.62 -1.28
C THR A 101 -8.92 13.01 -2.69
N VAL A 102 -10.11 13.62 -2.82
CA VAL A 102 -10.51 14.29 -4.07
C VAL A 102 -9.58 15.49 -4.29
N PRO A 103 -8.90 15.61 -5.44
CA PRO A 103 -8.20 16.84 -5.78
C PRO A 103 -9.21 17.99 -5.80
N GLY A 104 -9.10 18.90 -4.82
CA GLY A 104 -9.89 20.14 -4.79
C GLY A 104 -9.49 21.10 -5.88
#